data_AF-B8BY89-F1
#
_entry.id   AF-B8BY89-F1
#
_cell.length_a   1.000
_cell.length_b   1.000
_cell.length_c   1.000
_cell.angle_alpha   90.00
_cell.angle_beta   90.00
_cell.angle_gamma   90.00
#
_symmetry.space_group_name_H-M   'P 1'
#
loop_
_entity.id
_entity.type
_entity.pdbx_description
1 polymer ?
#
loop_
_entity_poly.entity_id
_entity_poly.type
_entity_poly.pdbx_seq_one_letter_code
_entity_poly.pdbx_strand_id
1 'polypeptide(L)'
;EFIRIDVGGRVFCVSKSTLADSASYFESLLSDRWAAKEDDSDVFIDQDPDAFEILLTFMRCGIVHLPKGDLYLSKKALILAEYLGLHGFL
;
A
#
# COMPACT_ATOMS: atom_id res chain seq x y z
N GLU A 1 9.37 2.98 12.54
CA GLU A 1 8.52 1.94 13.17
C GLU A 1 7.84 1.13 12.06
N PHE A 2 7.68 -0.18 12.25
CA PHE A 2 7.06 -1.07 11.25
C PHE A 2 5.61 -1.39 11.63
N ILE A 3 4.81 -1.72 10.64
CA ILE A 3 3.43 -2.19 10.77
C ILE A 3 3.23 -3.41 9.88
N ARG A 4 2.35 -4.31 10.32
CA ARG A 4 1.89 -5.46 9.56
C ARG A 4 0.54 -5.13 8.91
N ILE A 5 0.49 -5.28 7.59
CA ILE A 5 -0.70 -5.05 6.76
C ILE A 5 -1.01 -6.35 6.03
N ASP A 6 -2.20 -6.89 6.24
CA ASP A 6 -2.73 -8.01 5.45
C ASP A 6 -3.50 -7.45 4.25
N VAL A 7 -3.03 -7.75 3.04
CA VAL A 7 -3.69 -7.36 1.79
C VAL A 7 -4.20 -8.62 1.11
N GLY A 8 -5.51 -8.81 1.09
CA GLY A 8 -6.15 -9.96 0.43
C GLY A 8 -5.63 -11.33 0.90
N GLY A 9 -5.11 -11.44 2.12
CA GLY A 9 -4.53 -12.66 2.71
C GLY A 9 -3.00 -12.73 2.67
N ARG A 10 -2.30 -11.76 2.06
CA ARG A 10 -0.82 -11.67 2.10
C ARG A 10 -0.40 -10.60 3.09
N VAL A 11 0.38 -10.98 4.10
CA VAL A 11 0.92 -10.03 5.08
C VAL A 11 2.21 -9.38 4.58
N PHE A 12 2.23 -8.05 4.60
CA PHE A 12 3.38 -7.20 4.33
C PHE A 12 3.86 -6.56 5.64
N CYS A 13 5.17 -6.59 5.87
CA CYS A 13 5.81 -5.80 6.92
C CYS A 13 6.44 -4.56 6.29
N VAL A 14 5.94 -3.38 6.66
CA VAL A 14 6.28 -2.11 6.00
C VAL A 14 6.52 -1.03 7.05
N SER A 15 7.40 -0.08 6.76
CA SER A 15 7.57 1.07 7.64
C SER A 15 6.35 1.97 7.55
N LYS A 16 5.92 2.49 8.71
CA LYS A 16 4.79 3.41 8.82
C LYS A 16 4.95 4.65 7.93
N SER A 17 6.15 5.22 7.87
CA SER A 17 6.46 6.39 7.04
C SER A 17 6.37 6.08 5.55
N THR A 18 6.84 4.90 5.10
CA THR A 18 6.70 4.48 3.69
C THR A 18 5.25 4.54 3.21
N LEU A 19 4.29 4.14 4.06
CA LEU A 19 2.88 4.18 3.72
C LEU A 19 2.32 5.61 3.79
N ALA A 20 2.48 6.27 4.95
CA ALA A 20 1.88 7.59 5.20
C ALA A 20 2.42 8.68 4.25
N ASP A 21 3.71 8.65 3.93
CA ASP A 21 4.33 9.66 3.07
C ASP A 21 3.91 9.48 1.59
N SER A 22 3.53 8.25 1.22
CA SER A 22 3.30 7.89 -0.19
C SER A 22 1.84 7.91 -0.62
N ALA A 23 0.88 7.83 0.30
CA ALA A 23 -0.54 7.76 -0.08
C ALA A 23 -1.49 8.34 0.98
N SER A 24 -2.45 9.14 0.52
CA SER A 24 -3.42 9.82 1.41
C SER A 24 -4.33 8.83 2.17
N TYR A 25 -4.62 7.65 1.58
CA TYR A 25 -5.36 6.58 2.27
C TYR A 25 -4.63 6.15 3.55
N PHE A 26 -3.32 5.92 3.45
CA PHE A 26 -2.52 5.48 4.58
C PHE A 26 -2.26 6.59 5.57
N GLU A 27 -2.05 7.82 5.11
CA GLU A 27 -1.96 8.99 5.98
C GLU A 27 -3.19 9.06 6.91
N SER A 28 -4.40 8.97 6.34
CA SER A 28 -5.67 9.02 7.09
C SER A 28 -5.85 7.79 8.00
N LEU A 29 -5.62 6.58 7.46
CA LEU A 29 -5.79 5.35 8.21
C LEU A 29 -4.87 5.29 9.44
N LEU A 30 -3.65 5.80 9.28
CA LEU A 30 -2.64 5.76 10.30
C LEU A 30 -2.78 6.91 11.30
N SER A 31 -3.21 8.11 10.88
CA SER A 31 -3.51 9.20 11.83
C SER A 31 -4.59 8.81 12.83
N ASP A 32 -5.66 8.15 12.35
CA ASP A 32 -6.78 7.74 13.19
C ASP A 32 -6.43 6.57 14.10
N ARG A 33 -5.63 5.62 13.59
CA ARG A 33 -5.26 4.39 14.32
C ARG A 33 -4.09 4.58 15.29
N TRP A 34 -3.13 5.45 14.99
CA TRP A 34 -2.02 5.76 15.91
C TRP A 34 -2.48 6.50 17.16
N ALA A 35 -3.56 7.29 17.06
CA ALA A 35 -4.19 7.87 18.25
C ALA A 35 -4.92 6.82 19.11
N ALA A 36 -5.25 5.64 18.55
CA ALA A 36 -6.26 4.76 19.09
C ALA A 36 -5.77 3.47 19.78
N LYS A 37 -4.59 2.86 19.50
CA LYS A 37 -4.18 1.67 20.29
C LYS A 37 -2.77 1.07 20.14
N GLU A 38 -2.35 0.52 21.29
CA GLU A 38 -1.24 -0.38 21.62
C GLU A 38 -1.42 -1.86 21.16
N ASP A 39 -2.48 -2.21 20.42
CA ASP A 39 -2.72 -3.60 20.03
C ASP A 39 -2.08 -3.93 18.67
N ASP A 40 -1.23 -4.96 18.69
CA ASP A 40 -0.48 -5.65 17.62
C ASP A 40 -1.37 -6.25 16.49
N SER A 41 -2.53 -5.64 16.24
CA SER A 41 -3.53 -6.05 15.28
C SER A 41 -3.10 -5.68 13.86
N ASP A 42 -2.95 -6.68 13.00
CA ASP A 42 -2.69 -6.51 11.57
C ASP A 42 -3.80 -5.64 10.95
N VAL A 43 -3.42 -4.68 10.10
CA VAL A 43 -4.36 -3.86 9.32
C VAL A 43 -4.80 -4.69 8.11
N PHE A 44 -6.10 -4.92 7.92
CA PHE A 44 -6.58 -5.63 6.73
C PHE A 44 -7.01 -4.67 5.62
N ILE A 45 -6.62 -4.99 4.37
CA ILE A 45 -6.97 -4.29 3.15
C ILE A 45 -7.52 -5.31 2.16
N ASP A 46 -8.78 -5.15 1.77
CA ASP A 46 -9.47 -6.04 0.83
C ASP A 46 -9.11 -5.70 -0.62
N GLN A 47 -7.85 -5.94 -1.00
CA GLN A 47 -7.29 -5.64 -2.31
C GLN A 47 -6.39 -6.77 -2.81
N ASP A 48 -6.01 -6.71 -4.08
CA ASP A 48 -5.11 -7.67 -4.71
C ASP A 48 -3.66 -7.50 -4.18
N PRO A 49 -3.06 -8.53 -3.56
CA PRO A 49 -1.71 -8.43 -3.01
C PRO A 49 -0.61 -8.25 -4.05
N ASP A 50 -0.77 -8.78 -5.27
CA ASP A 50 0.24 -8.64 -6.32
C ASP A 50 0.24 -7.21 -6.88
N ALA A 51 -0.94 -6.60 -7.01
CA ALA A 51 -1.05 -5.19 -7.35
C ALA A 51 -0.43 -4.31 -6.26
N PHE A 52 -0.70 -4.62 -4.99
CA PHE A 52 -0.13 -3.89 -3.86
C PHE A 52 1.40 -4.00 -3.79
N GLU A 53 1.98 -5.16 -4.10
CA GLU A 53 3.44 -5.35 -4.09
C GLU A 53 4.17 -4.45 -5.11
N ILE A 54 3.57 -4.24 -6.29
CA ILE A 54 4.06 -3.28 -7.29
C ILE A 54 4.06 -1.87 -6.71
N LEU A 55 2.95 -1.46 -6.08
CA LEU A 55 2.85 -0.12 -5.50
C LEU A 55 3.79 0.06 -4.31
N LEU A 56 3.93 -0.95 -3.46
CA LEU A 56 4.84 -0.93 -2.33
C LEU A 56 6.30 -0.79 -2.78
N THR A 57 6.66 -1.39 -3.92
CA THR A 57 7.97 -1.16 -4.54
C THR A 57 8.13 0.31 -4.90
N PHE A 58 7.15 0.90 -5.59
CA PHE A 58 7.16 2.33 -5.90
C PHE A 58 7.26 3.20 -4.64
N MET A 59 6.50 2.93 -3.59
CA MET A 59 6.56 3.68 -2.31
C MET A 59 7.97 3.64 -1.67
N ARG A 60 8.75 2.59 -1.92
CA ARG A 60 10.09 2.42 -1.34
C ARG A 60 11.21 3.08 -2.15
N CYS A 61 11.11 3.06 -3.48
CA CYS A 61 12.21 3.50 -4.35
C CYS A 61 11.84 4.60 -5.35
N GLY A 62 10.57 5.01 -5.43
CA GLY A 62 10.06 5.99 -6.39
C GLY A 62 9.98 5.50 -7.84
N ILE A 63 10.19 4.19 -8.08
CA ILE A 63 10.19 3.60 -9.42
C ILE A 63 9.14 2.50 -9.50
N VAL A 64 8.30 2.55 -10.53
CA VAL A 64 7.29 1.54 -10.82
C VAL A 64 7.70 0.70 -12.03
N HIS A 65 7.60 -0.63 -11.88
CA HIS A 65 7.77 -1.58 -12.98
C HIS A 65 6.44 -2.31 -13.22
N LEU A 66 5.71 -1.90 -14.26
CA LEU A 66 4.49 -2.58 -14.67
C LEU A 66 4.81 -3.80 -15.54
N PRO A 67 4.23 -4.98 -15.24
CA PRO A 67 4.49 -6.20 -16.00
C PRO A 67 3.89 -6.11 -17.40
N LYS A 68 4.75 -5.98 -18.42
CA LYS A 68 4.32 -5.89 -19.84
C LYS A 68 3.56 -7.13 -20.33
N GLY A 69 3.84 -8.29 -19.76
CA GLY A 69 3.18 -9.56 -20.08
C GLY A 69 1.83 -9.76 -19.38
N ASP A 70 1.49 -8.91 -18.41
CA ASP A 70 0.26 -8.98 -17.65
C ASP A 70 -0.41 -7.60 -17.58
N LEU A 71 -1.15 -7.29 -18.64
CA LEU A 71 -1.89 -6.03 -18.74
C LEU A 71 -3.03 -5.94 -17.70
N TYR A 72 -3.52 -7.07 -17.21
CA TYR A 72 -4.60 -7.07 -16.23
C TYR A 72 -4.07 -6.69 -14.84
N LEU A 73 -2.96 -7.28 -14.41
CA LEU A 73 -2.26 -6.88 -13.19
C LEU A 73 -1.78 -5.42 -13.26
N SER A 74 -1.26 -5.00 -14.42
CA SER A 74 -0.88 -3.60 -14.63
C SER A 74 -2.05 -2.65 -14.42
N LYS A 75 -3.25 -2.97 -14.96
CA LYS A 75 -4.46 -2.18 -14.74
C LYS A 75 -4.90 -2.19 -13.28
N LYS A 76 -4.84 -3.34 -12.61
CA LYS A 76 -5.14 -3.43 -11.17
C LYS A 76 -4.23 -2.53 -10.34
N ALA A 77 -2.92 -2.52 -10.61
CA ALA A 77 -1.98 -1.65 -9.91
C ALA A 77 -2.31 -0.17 -10.12
N LEU A 78 -2.64 0.24 -11.36
CA LEU A 78 -3.03 1.63 -11.65
C LEU A 78 -4.32 2.03 -10.93
N ILE A 79 -5.35 1.19 -10.97
CA ILE A 79 -6.63 1.44 -10.26
C ILE A 79 -6.42 1.48 -8.75
N LEU A 80 -5.60 0.58 -8.20
CA LEU A 80 -5.29 0.55 -6.79
C LEU A 80 -4.51 1.79 -6.35
N ALA A 81 -3.59 2.29 -7.18
CA ALA A 81 -2.86 3.52 -6.88
C ALA A 81 -3.79 4.73 -6.83
N GLU A 82 -4.75 4.82 -7.74
CA GLU A 82 -5.80 5.84 -7.70
C GLU A 82 -6.65 5.71 -6.43
N TYR A 83 -7.09 4.48 -6.10
CA TYR A 83 -7.88 4.19 -4.90
C TYR A 83 -7.14 4.59 -3.60
N LEU A 84 -5.85 4.30 -3.51
CA LEU A 84 -5.02 4.63 -2.35
C LEU A 84 -4.64 6.12 -2.29
N GLY A 85 -4.81 6.87 -3.39
CA GLY A 85 -4.35 8.25 -3.51
C GLY A 85 -2.82 8.35 -3.50
N LEU A 86 -2.14 7.54 -4.32
CA LEU A 86 -0.68 7.49 -4.37
C LEU A 86 -0.08 8.79 -4.91
N HIS A 87 0.81 9.42 -4.15
CA HIS A 87 1.47 10.67 -4.53
C HIS A 87 2.50 10.44 -5.64
N GLY A 88 2.42 11.23 -6.72
CA GLY A 88 3.43 11.23 -7.80
C GLY A 88 3.50 9.94 -8.65
N PHE A 89 2.49 9.07 -8.56
CA PHE A 89 2.44 7.81 -9.30
C PHE A 89 1.91 7.95 -10.74
N LEU A 90 1.30 9.09 -11.07
CA LEU A 90 0.82 9.47 -12.40
C LEU A 90 1.02 10.97 -12.65
#